data_AF-A0A5D2CYF2-F1
#
_entry.id   AF-A0A5D2CYF2-F1
#
_cell.length_a   1.000
_cell.length_b   1.000
_cell.length_c   1.000
_cell.angle_alpha   90.00
_cell.angle_beta   90.00
_cell.angle_gamma   90.00
#
_symmetry.space_group_name_H-M   'P 1'
#
loop_
_entity.id
_entity.type
_entity.pdbx_description
1 polymer ?
#
loop_
_entity_poly.entity_id
_entity_poly.type
_entity_poly.pdbx_seq_one_letter_code
_entity_poly.pdbx_strand_id
1 'polypeptide(L)'
;MATRLARKLPSSFSAFSSSPITKLTSGISPPSMSHGGPGLRCASSSSSSSTTTTGSNSSSSKREKKITDRLSAVIDAVNDRKLPTELRGQRNKVRSETDIINVVEQRIWHSMEEGQFENLAGKGKPLNLNTNPHADPAEDTLYRILSKNGCAPEWVELNKEIRNKVFEWRVALKKAWTSKCNGNDEEKWIERCESLKKQLRDINDKVFRYNLIVPFGRQMFGLKWEKEVARLEE
;
A
#
# COMPACT_ATOMS: atom_id res chain seq x y z
N MET A 1 -33.90 -44.15 18.33
CA MET A 1 -34.30 -42.78 18.77
C MET A 1 -33.30 -42.32 19.81
N ALA A 2 -32.36 -41.44 19.46
CA ALA A 2 -31.30 -40.99 20.35
C ALA A 2 -31.38 -39.47 20.49
N THR A 3 -31.84 -39.01 21.66
CA THR A 3 -32.03 -37.62 22.04
C THR A 3 -30.68 -36.97 22.39
N ARG A 4 -30.28 -35.94 21.63
CA ARG A 4 -29.11 -35.10 21.95
C ARG A 4 -29.52 -33.98 22.91
N LEU A 5 -28.96 -33.99 24.12
CA LEU A 5 -29.09 -32.92 25.11
C LEU A 5 -28.18 -31.74 24.73
N ALA A 6 -28.78 -30.57 24.54
CA ALA A 6 -28.11 -29.30 24.30
C ALA A 6 -27.56 -28.73 25.62
N ARG A 7 -26.28 -28.36 25.64
CA ARG A 7 -25.65 -27.64 26.77
C ARG A 7 -25.58 -26.15 26.43
N LYS A 8 -26.41 -25.35 27.11
CA LYS A 8 -26.34 -23.87 27.17
C LYS A 8 -25.11 -23.45 27.99
N LEU A 9 -24.39 -22.43 27.55
CA LEU A 9 -23.47 -21.65 28.38
C LEU A 9 -23.88 -20.16 28.31
N PRO A 10 -23.81 -19.42 29.44
CA PRO A 10 -24.24 -18.03 29.52
C PRO A 10 -23.15 -17.04 29.08
N SER A 11 -23.57 -16.00 28.38
CA SER A 11 -22.79 -14.82 28.02
C SER A 11 -22.76 -13.82 29.18
N SER A 12 -21.58 -13.64 29.79
CA SER A 12 -21.33 -12.56 30.74
C SER A 12 -20.67 -11.38 30.02
N PHE A 13 -21.44 -10.30 29.83
CA PHE A 13 -20.97 -8.98 29.44
C PHE A 13 -20.34 -8.29 30.65
N SER A 14 -19.09 -7.86 30.54
CA SER A 14 -18.49 -6.90 31.47
C SER A 14 -18.33 -5.55 30.76
N ALA A 15 -19.10 -4.57 31.23
CA ALA A 15 -18.98 -3.17 30.87
C ALA A 15 -17.75 -2.56 31.56
N PHE A 16 -16.91 -1.87 30.79
CA PHE A 16 -15.97 -0.89 31.34
C PHE A 16 -16.36 0.50 30.84
N SER A 17 -16.84 1.28 31.80
CA SER A 17 -17.03 2.72 31.78
C SER A 17 -15.68 3.42 31.93
N SER A 18 -15.44 4.49 31.18
CA SER A 18 -14.65 5.65 31.62
C SER A 18 -14.87 6.87 30.72
N SER A 19 -15.02 8.01 31.39
CA SER A 19 -15.54 9.31 30.99
C SER A 19 -14.55 10.18 30.16
N PRO A 20 -14.96 11.39 29.69
CA PRO A 20 -14.28 12.11 28.62
C PRO A 20 -13.21 13.08 29.14
N ILE A 21 -12.14 13.26 28.35
CA ILE A 21 -11.16 14.33 28.54
C ILE A 21 -11.25 15.29 27.36
N THR A 22 -11.70 16.50 27.65
CA THR A 22 -11.59 17.68 26.79
C THR A 22 -10.13 18.15 26.72
N LYS A 23 -9.62 18.50 25.53
CA LYS A 23 -8.76 19.70 25.36
C LYS A 23 -8.49 20.06 23.89
N LEU A 24 -8.80 21.33 23.64
CA LEU A 24 -8.23 22.35 22.77
C LEU A 24 -7.48 21.99 21.47
N THR A 25 -7.85 22.78 20.46
CA THR A 25 -7.32 22.85 19.11
C THR A 25 -6.14 23.82 19.05
N SER A 26 -5.10 23.47 18.30
CA SER A 26 -4.34 24.39 17.45
C SER A 26 -3.50 23.53 16.51
N GLY A 27 -3.70 23.73 15.21
CA GLY A 27 -3.21 22.84 14.16
C GLY A 27 -1.73 23.02 13.82
N ILE A 28 -1.28 22.18 12.89
CA ILE A 28 -0.43 22.50 11.73
C ILE A 28 -0.43 21.26 10.83
N SER A 29 -0.78 21.49 9.56
CA SER A 29 -0.92 20.50 8.48
C SER A 29 0.43 19.94 8.00
N PRO A 30 0.46 18.70 7.46
CA PRO A 30 1.58 18.22 6.64
C PRO A 30 1.28 18.40 5.14
N PRO A 31 2.31 18.41 4.27
CA PRO A 31 2.10 17.95 2.91
C PRO A 31 2.97 16.74 2.53
N SER A 32 2.21 15.75 2.07
CA SER A 32 2.45 14.70 1.06
C SER A 32 3.67 14.81 0.13
N MET A 33 4.27 13.63 -0.06
CA MET A 33 5.21 13.25 -1.11
C MET A 33 4.52 12.86 -2.43
N SER A 34 5.34 12.89 -3.50
CA SER A 34 5.20 12.29 -4.85
C SER A 34 4.53 13.20 -5.91
N HIS A 35 4.96 13.32 -7.16
CA HIS A 35 5.80 12.49 -8.04
C HIS A 35 6.52 13.35 -9.11
N GLY A 36 7.58 12.79 -9.71
CA GLY A 36 7.87 12.96 -11.15
C GLY A 36 8.94 13.98 -11.50
N GLY A 37 9.97 13.54 -12.24
CA GLY A 37 10.93 14.44 -12.88
C GLY A 37 12.26 13.77 -13.27
N PRO A 38 12.59 13.68 -14.57
CA PRO A 38 13.78 13.00 -15.06
C PRO A 38 14.99 13.93 -15.21
N GLY A 39 16.19 13.34 -15.09
CA GLY A 39 17.44 13.85 -15.64
C GLY A 39 18.02 15.10 -14.99
N LEU A 40 19.34 15.13 -14.81
CA LEU A 40 20.19 16.22 -15.24
C LEU A 40 21.65 15.78 -15.12
N ARG A 41 22.31 15.80 -16.27
CA ARG A 41 23.77 15.78 -16.40
C ARG A 41 24.28 17.05 -15.73
N CYS A 42 25.24 16.94 -14.82
CA CYS A 42 26.01 18.08 -14.36
C CYS A 42 27.47 17.87 -14.75
N ALA A 43 27.92 18.76 -15.63
CA ALA A 43 29.24 18.83 -16.18
C ALA A 43 30.28 19.10 -15.07
N SER A 44 31.42 18.42 -15.18
CA SER A 44 32.62 18.73 -14.41
C SER A 44 33.18 20.07 -14.87
N SER A 45 32.84 21.16 -14.19
CA SER A 45 33.59 22.41 -14.32
C SER A 45 34.89 22.26 -13.52
N SER A 46 35.98 21.98 -14.23
CA SER A 46 37.34 22.17 -13.75
C SER A 46 37.52 23.63 -13.33
N SER A 47 37.65 23.87 -12.03
CA SER A 47 38.08 25.16 -11.50
C SER A 47 39.56 25.06 -11.14
N SER A 48 40.40 25.37 -12.14
CA SER A 48 41.76 25.83 -11.92
C SER A 48 41.70 27.13 -11.11
N SER A 49 42.16 27.08 -9.86
CA SER A 49 42.33 28.30 -9.06
C SER A 49 43.80 28.69 -9.08
N SER A 50 44.12 29.58 -10.01
CA SER A 50 45.34 30.36 -10.06
C SER A 50 45.46 31.22 -8.80
N THR A 51 46.62 31.15 -8.15
CA THR A 51 47.00 32.05 -7.06
C THR A 51 47.35 33.42 -7.63
N THR A 52 46.52 34.42 -7.39
CA THR A 52 46.94 35.83 -7.42
C THR A 52 46.87 36.41 -6.01
N THR A 53 47.98 37.03 -5.63
CA THR A 53 48.20 37.67 -4.34
C THR A 53 47.49 39.01 -4.25
N THR A 54 46.73 39.25 -3.19
CA THR A 54 46.62 40.58 -2.55
C THR A 54 46.26 40.39 -1.09
N GLY A 55 46.97 41.10 -0.21
CA GLY A 55 46.87 40.93 1.24
C GLY A 55 45.67 41.62 1.86
N SER A 56 44.99 40.93 2.78
CA SER A 56 44.53 41.40 4.10
C SER A 56 43.63 40.32 4.74
N ASN A 57 43.81 40.07 6.04
CA ASN A 57 43.18 39.01 6.87
C ASN A 57 43.60 37.54 6.61
N SER A 58 44.87 37.24 6.90
CA SER A 58 45.43 35.87 6.92
C SER A 58 44.81 34.94 7.99
N SER A 59 44.18 35.48 9.04
CA SER A 59 43.62 34.69 10.14
C SER A 59 42.18 34.23 9.89
N SER A 60 41.38 34.96 9.10
CA SER A 60 40.01 34.60 8.72
C SER A 60 40.02 33.53 7.62
N SER A 61 40.81 33.77 6.57
CA SER A 61 41.01 32.82 5.47
C SER A 61 41.63 31.50 5.91
N LYS A 62 42.55 31.51 6.89
CA LYS A 62 43.06 30.28 7.53
C LYS A 62 41.99 29.52 8.31
N ARG A 63 41.07 30.22 8.97
CA ARG A 63 39.96 29.60 9.71
C ARG A 63 38.96 28.96 8.76
N GLU A 64 38.61 29.64 7.67
CA GLU A 64 37.73 29.10 6.63
C GLU A 64 38.34 27.86 5.97
N LYS A 65 39.62 27.89 5.58
CA LYS A 65 40.33 26.72 5.06
C LYS A 65 40.33 25.54 6.04
N LYS A 66 40.57 25.81 7.33
CA LYS A 66 40.53 24.76 8.36
C LYS A 66 39.13 24.18 8.55
N ILE A 67 38.08 24.97 8.34
CA ILE A 67 36.68 24.50 8.41
C ILE A 67 36.36 23.64 7.18
N THR A 68 36.74 24.08 5.97
CA THR A 68 36.53 23.30 4.74
C THR A 68 37.29 21.98 4.77
N ASP A 69 38.52 21.96 5.28
CA ASP A 69 39.34 20.74 5.41
C ASP A 69 38.76 19.75 6.42
N ARG A 70 38.12 20.25 7.48
CA ARG A 70 37.43 19.41 8.45
C ARG A 70 36.14 18.83 7.87
N LEU A 71 35.38 19.64 7.13
CA LEU A 71 34.16 19.19 6.47
C LEU A 71 34.46 18.14 5.39
N SER A 72 35.48 18.39 4.55
CA SER A 72 35.93 17.41 3.56
C SER A 72 36.41 16.12 4.21
N ALA A 73 37.20 16.19 5.29
CA ALA A 73 37.64 15.00 6.02
C ALA A 73 36.48 14.20 6.63
N VAL A 74 35.42 14.86 7.11
CA VAL A 74 34.22 14.18 7.63
C VAL A 74 33.44 13.51 6.51
N ILE A 75 33.26 14.20 5.37
CA ILE A 75 32.59 13.66 4.18
C ILE A 75 33.36 12.44 3.65
N ASP A 76 34.68 12.54 3.50
CA ASP A 76 35.56 11.43 3.13
C ASP A 76 35.41 10.24 4.08
N ALA A 77 35.44 10.48 5.39
CA ALA A 77 35.32 9.40 6.38
C ALA A 77 33.95 8.70 6.35
N VAL A 78 32.88 9.43 6.04
CA VAL A 78 31.54 8.85 5.86
C VAL A 78 31.48 8.03 4.57
N ASN A 79 32.06 8.53 3.48
CA ASN A 79 32.11 7.84 2.20
C ASN A 79 32.98 6.58 2.26
N ASP A 80 34.13 6.62 2.95
CA ASP A 80 35.00 5.47 3.18
C ASP A 80 34.25 4.34 3.90
N ARG A 81 33.36 4.67 4.84
CA ARG A 81 32.54 3.64 5.53
C ARG A 81 31.55 2.94 4.60
N LYS A 82 31.19 3.53 3.46
CA LYS A 82 30.31 2.91 2.46
C LYS A 82 31.07 1.98 1.52
N LEU A 83 32.39 2.09 1.45
CA LEU A 83 33.22 1.23 0.60
C LEU A 83 33.43 -0.17 1.20
N PRO A 84 33.64 -1.18 0.33
CA PRO A 84 34.16 -2.48 0.73
C PRO A 84 35.41 -2.34 1.59
N THR A 85 35.58 -3.26 2.56
CA THR A 85 36.69 -3.22 3.54
C THR A 85 38.07 -3.13 2.88
N GLU A 86 38.21 -3.74 1.70
CA GLU A 86 39.41 -3.80 0.87
C GLU A 86 39.79 -2.45 0.25
N LEU A 87 38.82 -1.51 0.15
CA LEU A 87 38.97 -0.19 -0.45
C LEU A 87 39.02 0.95 0.58
N ARG A 88 38.77 0.67 1.86
CA ARG A 88 38.78 1.68 2.93
C ARG A 88 40.17 2.27 3.15
N GLY A 89 40.27 3.59 3.31
CA GLY A 89 41.53 4.29 3.59
C GLY A 89 42.49 4.37 2.39
N GLN A 90 42.13 3.82 1.24
CA GLN A 90 42.90 3.91 0.01
C GLN A 90 42.47 5.12 -0.83
N ARG A 91 42.73 6.32 -0.31
CA ARG A 91 42.39 7.62 -0.94
C ARG A 91 42.79 7.76 -2.42
N ASN A 92 43.82 7.03 -2.87
CA ASN A 92 44.36 7.11 -4.23
C ASN A 92 43.94 5.93 -5.14
N LYS A 93 43.23 4.93 -4.61
CA LYS A 93 42.90 3.68 -5.32
C LYS A 93 41.42 3.52 -5.63
N VAL A 94 40.58 4.42 -5.11
CA VAL A 94 39.20 4.62 -5.57
C VAL A 94 39.25 5.76 -6.59
N ARG A 95 39.75 5.46 -7.79
CA ARG A 95 39.87 6.45 -8.87
C ARG A 95 38.61 6.49 -9.73
N SER A 96 37.84 5.41 -9.77
CA SER A 96 36.61 5.30 -10.58
C SER A 96 35.67 4.19 -10.11
N GLU A 97 34.42 4.24 -10.55
CA GLU A 97 33.39 3.21 -10.30
C GLU A 97 33.86 1.79 -10.68
N THR A 98 34.75 1.66 -11.66
CA THR A 98 35.42 0.42 -12.05
C THR A 98 36.24 -0.23 -10.94
N ASP A 99 36.86 0.53 -10.04
CA ASP A 99 37.65 -0.06 -8.94
C ASP A 99 36.73 -0.77 -7.94
N ILE A 100 35.55 -0.20 -7.69
CA ILE A 100 34.51 -0.79 -6.83
C ILE A 100 33.97 -2.07 -7.49
N ILE A 101 33.65 -2.01 -8.79
CA ILE A 101 33.19 -3.17 -9.56
C ILE A 101 34.22 -4.30 -9.49
N ASN A 102 35.51 -4.01 -9.70
CA ASN A 102 36.56 -5.03 -9.68
C ASN A 102 36.67 -5.75 -8.31
N VAL A 103 36.54 -5.02 -7.20
CA VAL A 103 36.54 -5.63 -5.86
C VAL A 103 35.29 -6.48 -5.63
N VAL A 104 34.14 -6.02 -6.09
CA VAL A 104 32.89 -6.80 -6.03
C VAL A 104 33.02 -8.07 -6.85
N GLU A 105 33.53 -8.00 -8.08
CA GLU A 105 33.76 -9.15 -8.96
C GLU A 105 34.73 -10.17 -8.33
N GLN A 106 35.86 -9.71 -7.78
CA GLN A 106 36.80 -10.59 -7.07
C GLN A 106 36.13 -11.32 -5.90
N ARG A 107 35.25 -10.64 -5.16
CA ARG A 107 34.53 -11.22 -4.03
C ARG A 107 33.47 -12.22 -4.48
N ILE A 108 32.79 -11.96 -5.59
CA ILE A 108 31.84 -12.89 -6.21
C ILE A 108 32.58 -14.16 -6.66
N TRP A 109 33.71 -14.01 -7.37
CA TRP A 109 34.55 -15.13 -7.79
C TRP A 109 35.02 -15.98 -6.62
N HIS A 110 35.56 -15.36 -5.57
CA HIS A 110 36.00 -16.10 -4.39
C HIS A 110 34.83 -16.83 -3.71
N SER A 111 33.66 -16.20 -3.63
CA SER A 111 32.46 -16.84 -3.08
C SER A 111 31.95 -18.00 -3.96
N MET A 112 32.16 -17.95 -5.28
CA MET A 112 31.88 -19.06 -6.19
C MET A 112 32.86 -20.22 -5.99
N GLU A 113 34.17 -19.93 -5.89
CA GLU A 113 35.21 -20.94 -5.62
C GLU A 113 35.02 -21.63 -4.27
N GLU A 114 34.64 -20.88 -3.24
CA GLU A 114 34.30 -21.40 -1.91
C GLU A 114 32.99 -22.21 -1.89
N GLY A 115 32.22 -22.20 -2.98
CA GLY A 115 30.94 -22.91 -3.06
C GLY A 115 29.84 -22.30 -2.18
N GLN A 116 29.94 -21.02 -1.81
CA GLN A 116 28.93 -20.33 -0.96
C GLN A 116 27.53 -20.32 -1.61
N PHE A 117 27.46 -20.43 -2.94
CA PHE A 117 26.21 -20.53 -3.71
C PHE A 117 25.68 -21.96 -3.87
N GLU A 118 26.46 -22.98 -3.48
CA GLU A 118 26.06 -24.38 -3.69
C GLU A 118 25.01 -24.86 -2.70
N ASN A 119 25.05 -24.38 -1.45
CA ASN A 119 24.16 -24.78 -0.36
C ASN A 119 23.25 -23.63 0.12
N LEU A 120 22.66 -22.89 -0.83
CA LEU A 120 21.70 -21.85 -0.51
C LEU A 120 20.43 -22.46 0.10
N ALA A 121 19.90 -21.79 1.12
CA ALA A 121 18.63 -22.14 1.73
C ALA A 121 17.52 -22.15 0.66
N GLY A 122 16.94 -23.32 0.39
CA GLY A 122 15.86 -23.48 -0.59
C GLY A 122 16.31 -23.82 -2.01
N LYS A 123 17.60 -24.02 -2.28
CA LYS A 123 18.07 -24.51 -3.60
C LYS A 123 17.37 -25.81 -3.99
N GLY A 124 16.81 -25.86 -5.19
CA GLY A 124 16.09 -27.02 -5.73
C GLY A 124 14.70 -27.26 -5.15
N LYS A 125 14.25 -26.47 -4.16
CA LYS A 125 12.87 -26.54 -3.64
C LYS A 125 11.97 -25.61 -4.46
N PRO A 126 10.73 -26.01 -4.76
CA PRO A 126 9.77 -25.12 -5.38
C PRO A 126 9.52 -23.90 -4.50
N LEU A 127 9.42 -22.72 -5.12
CA LEU A 127 9.18 -21.47 -4.41
C LEU A 127 7.79 -21.47 -3.78
N ASN A 128 7.71 -21.10 -2.51
CA ASN A 128 6.43 -20.97 -1.81
C ASN A 128 5.76 -19.65 -2.18
N LEU A 129 4.88 -19.67 -3.19
CA LEU A 129 4.10 -18.50 -3.63
C LEU A 129 2.92 -18.17 -2.69
N ASN A 130 2.67 -19.00 -1.68
CA ASN A 130 1.49 -18.89 -0.82
C ASN A 130 1.61 -17.86 0.31
N THR A 131 2.82 -17.37 0.60
CA THR A 131 3.06 -16.45 1.72
C THR A 131 3.27 -15.05 1.18
N ASN A 132 2.45 -14.10 1.62
CA ASN A 132 2.63 -12.71 1.27
C ASN A 132 3.52 -12.01 2.32
N PRO A 133 4.78 -11.65 2.01
CA PRO A 133 5.67 -10.99 2.97
C PRO A 133 5.23 -9.57 3.34
N HIS A 134 4.28 -9.00 2.61
CA HIS A 134 3.74 -7.65 2.85
C HIS A 134 2.40 -7.64 3.58
N ALA A 135 1.80 -8.80 3.84
CA ALA A 135 0.57 -8.91 4.61
C ALA A 135 0.87 -8.94 6.12
N ASP A 136 -0.08 -8.45 6.91
CA ASP A 136 -0.04 -8.67 8.36
C ASP A 136 -0.07 -10.18 8.67
N PRO A 137 0.77 -10.70 9.59
CA PRO A 137 0.83 -12.14 9.88
C PRO A 137 -0.50 -12.76 10.32
N ALA A 138 -1.37 -11.99 10.99
CA ALA A 138 -2.69 -12.48 11.40
C ALA A 138 -3.63 -12.58 10.19
N GLU A 139 -3.65 -11.55 9.33
CA GLU A 139 -4.43 -11.54 8.08
C GLU A 139 -3.99 -12.65 7.10
N ASP A 140 -2.68 -12.83 6.89
CA ASP A 140 -2.14 -13.90 6.03
C ASP A 140 -2.57 -15.28 6.54
N THR A 141 -2.50 -15.49 7.86
CA THR A 141 -2.94 -16.75 8.47
C THR A 141 -4.44 -16.98 8.29
N LEU A 142 -5.26 -15.95 8.47
CA LEU A 142 -6.70 -16.01 8.21
C LEU A 142 -6.98 -16.41 6.76
N TYR A 143 -6.41 -15.69 5.78
CA TYR A 143 -6.63 -15.98 4.36
C TYR A 143 -6.13 -17.36 3.95
N ARG A 144 -5.04 -17.83 4.55
CA ARG A 144 -4.52 -19.19 4.35
C ARG A 144 -5.46 -20.27 4.91
N ILE A 145 -6.09 -20.04 6.06
CA ILE A 145 -7.06 -20.99 6.61
C ILE A 145 -8.30 -21.02 5.71
N LEU A 146 -8.80 -19.87 5.27
CA LEU A 146 -9.95 -19.78 4.38
C LEU A 146 -9.69 -20.49 3.04
N SER A 147 -8.56 -20.22 2.40
CA SER A 147 -8.21 -20.84 1.12
C SER A 147 -8.03 -22.36 1.21
N LYS A 148 -7.44 -22.86 2.30
CA LYS A 148 -7.35 -24.31 2.57
C LYS A 148 -8.71 -24.99 2.70
N ASN A 149 -9.72 -24.28 3.18
CA ASN A 149 -11.09 -24.78 3.29
C ASN A 149 -11.95 -24.49 2.05
N GLY A 150 -11.39 -23.83 1.02
CA GLY A 150 -12.14 -23.40 -0.16
C GLY A 150 -13.15 -22.27 0.13
N CYS A 151 -13.00 -21.57 1.26
CA CYS A 151 -13.85 -20.44 1.64
C CYS A 151 -13.23 -19.13 1.17
N ALA A 152 -14.08 -18.15 0.87
CA ALA A 152 -13.64 -16.82 0.49
C ALA A 152 -13.68 -15.88 1.71
N PRO A 153 -12.89 -14.79 1.72
CA PRO A 153 -13.05 -13.73 2.70
C PRO A 153 -14.46 -13.13 2.67
N GLU A 154 -14.93 -12.67 3.82
CA GLU A 154 -16.26 -12.08 3.97
C GLU A 154 -16.57 -11.00 2.92
N TRP A 155 -15.62 -10.10 2.65
CA TRP A 155 -15.81 -9.04 1.68
C TRP A 155 -15.95 -9.55 0.23
N VAL A 156 -15.34 -10.69 -0.11
CA VAL A 156 -15.51 -11.32 -1.43
C VAL A 156 -16.92 -11.89 -1.56
N GLU A 157 -17.40 -12.56 -0.52
CA GLU A 157 -18.75 -13.13 -0.48
C GLU A 157 -19.81 -12.03 -0.52
N LEU A 158 -19.60 -10.95 0.26
CA LEU A 158 -20.50 -9.80 0.29
C LEU A 158 -20.55 -9.10 -1.07
N ASN A 159 -19.42 -8.94 -1.77
CA ASN A 159 -19.40 -8.39 -3.13
C ASN A 159 -20.22 -9.25 -4.10
N LYS A 160 -20.06 -10.58 -4.05
CA LYS A 160 -20.85 -11.51 -4.85
C LYS A 160 -22.35 -11.36 -4.55
N GLU A 161 -22.71 -11.26 -3.28
CA GLU A 161 -24.09 -11.05 -2.87
C GLU A 161 -24.66 -9.72 -3.39
N ILE A 162 -23.91 -8.61 -3.24
CA ILE A 162 -24.30 -7.29 -3.76
C ILE A 162 -24.54 -7.36 -5.26
N ARG A 163 -23.63 -7.96 -6.03
CA ARG A 163 -23.76 -8.09 -7.49
C ARG A 163 -25.01 -8.87 -7.88
N ASN A 164 -25.29 -9.98 -7.20
CA ASN A 164 -26.49 -10.78 -7.45
C ASN A 164 -27.77 -9.98 -7.14
N LYS A 165 -27.83 -9.31 -5.98
CA LYS A 165 -28.98 -8.48 -5.62
C LYS A 165 -29.22 -7.33 -6.59
N VAL A 166 -28.15 -6.67 -7.04
CA VAL A 166 -28.24 -5.61 -8.06
C VAL A 166 -28.79 -6.17 -9.37
N PHE A 167 -28.35 -7.35 -9.78
CA PHE A 167 -28.85 -8.00 -10.98
C PHE A 167 -30.35 -8.31 -10.87
N GLU A 168 -30.77 -8.99 -9.79
CA GLU A 168 -32.17 -9.31 -9.54
C GLU A 168 -33.04 -8.05 -9.47
N TRP A 169 -32.56 -7.02 -8.75
CA TRP A 169 -33.25 -5.73 -8.63
C TRP A 169 -33.40 -5.04 -9.98
N ARG A 170 -32.37 -5.04 -10.84
CA ARG A 170 -32.46 -4.46 -12.19
C ARG A 170 -33.43 -5.21 -13.09
N VAL A 171 -33.44 -6.55 -13.01
CA VAL A 171 -34.41 -7.37 -13.76
C VAL A 171 -35.83 -7.07 -13.31
N ALA A 172 -36.06 -6.99 -11.99
CA ALA A 172 -37.37 -6.64 -11.43
C ALA A 172 -37.81 -5.23 -11.82
N LEU A 173 -36.89 -4.25 -11.80
CA LEU A 173 -37.13 -2.88 -12.24
C LEU A 173 -37.52 -2.84 -13.73
N LYS A 174 -36.75 -3.51 -14.59
CA LYS A 174 -37.04 -3.57 -16.03
C LYS A 174 -38.40 -4.21 -16.30
N LYS A 175 -38.74 -5.30 -15.60
CA LYS A 175 -40.05 -5.95 -15.72
C LYS A 175 -41.19 -5.01 -15.30
N ALA A 176 -41.04 -4.33 -14.17
CA ALA A 176 -42.03 -3.36 -13.70
C ALA A 176 -42.19 -2.19 -14.69
N TRP A 177 -41.09 -1.71 -15.26
CA TRP A 177 -41.10 -0.66 -16.29
C TRP A 177 -41.86 -1.07 -17.54
N THR A 178 -41.58 -2.28 -18.07
CA THR A 178 -42.32 -2.80 -19.23
C THR A 178 -43.81 -2.97 -18.97
N SER A 179 -44.21 -3.37 -17.76
CA SER A 179 -45.63 -3.46 -17.39
C SER A 179 -46.31 -2.10 -17.38
N LYS A 180 -45.61 -1.05 -16.89
CA LYS A 180 -46.09 0.33 -16.92
C LYS A 180 -46.30 0.82 -18.37
N CYS A 181 -45.30 0.62 -19.24
CA CYS A 181 -45.38 1.06 -20.65
C CYS A 181 -46.47 0.33 -21.44
N ASN A 182 -46.81 -0.91 -21.08
CA ASN A 182 -47.84 -1.70 -21.75
C ASN A 182 -49.28 -1.32 -21.36
N GLY A 183 -49.48 -0.24 -20.60
CA GLY A 183 -50.77 0.43 -20.47
C GLY A 183 -51.71 -0.11 -19.40
N ASN A 184 -51.22 -0.85 -18.41
CA ASN A 184 -52.07 -1.29 -17.31
C ASN A 184 -51.29 -1.28 -15.99
N ASP A 185 -51.82 -0.55 -15.00
CA ASP A 185 -51.41 -0.53 -13.58
C ASP A 185 -50.43 0.58 -13.11
N GLU A 186 -50.78 1.87 -13.22
CA GLU A 186 -50.04 2.95 -12.53
C GLU A 186 -50.01 2.76 -11.00
N GLU A 187 -51.11 2.28 -10.40
CA GLU A 187 -51.17 1.99 -8.97
C GLU A 187 -50.20 0.86 -8.57
N LYS A 188 -50.19 -0.25 -9.32
CA LYS A 188 -49.23 -1.35 -9.07
C LYS A 188 -47.80 -0.99 -9.46
N TRP A 189 -47.60 0.04 -10.28
CA TRP A 189 -46.28 0.61 -10.54
C TRP A 189 -45.77 1.38 -9.31
N ILE A 190 -46.61 2.23 -8.70
CA ILE A 190 -46.26 2.97 -7.48
C ILE A 190 -45.87 2.02 -6.34
N GLU A 191 -46.69 0.99 -6.08
CA GLU A 191 -46.38 -0.03 -5.07
C GLU A 191 -45.04 -0.75 -5.35
N ARG A 192 -44.79 -1.11 -6.62
CA ARG A 192 -43.53 -1.72 -7.03
C ARG A 192 -42.36 -0.76 -6.89
N CYS A 193 -42.53 0.53 -7.19
CA CYS A 193 -41.51 1.55 -6.98
C CYS A 193 -41.12 1.65 -5.50
N GLU A 194 -42.09 1.66 -4.59
CA GLU A 194 -41.80 1.71 -3.15
C GLU A 194 -41.04 0.48 -2.67
N SER A 195 -41.47 -0.71 -3.11
CA SER A 195 -40.76 -1.97 -2.82
C SER A 195 -39.35 -1.97 -3.39
N LEU A 196 -39.16 -1.55 -4.64
CA LEU A 196 -37.86 -1.47 -5.30
C LEU A 196 -36.96 -0.41 -4.65
N LYS A 197 -37.51 0.72 -4.18
CA LYS A 197 -36.76 1.72 -3.42
C LYS A 197 -36.30 1.17 -2.07
N LYS A 198 -37.11 0.34 -1.40
CA LYS A 198 -36.70 -0.34 -0.17
C LYS A 198 -35.55 -1.32 -0.45
N GLN A 199 -35.67 -2.16 -1.48
CA GLN A 199 -34.60 -3.07 -1.89
C GLN A 199 -33.31 -2.33 -2.27
N LEU A 200 -33.44 -1.16 -2.92
CA LEU A 200 -32.30 -0.31 -3.26
C LEU A 200 -31.57 0.19 -2.00
N ARG A 201 -32.31 0.58 -0.96
CA ARG A 201 -31.72 0.96 0.34
C ARG A 201 -30.97 -0.22 0.95
N ASP A 202 -31.58 -1.41 0.98
CA ASP A 202 -30.94 -2.60 1.53
C ASP A 202 -29.64 -2.98 0.78
N ILE A 203 -29.62 -2.78 -0.55
CA ILE A 203 -28.40 -2.96 -1.36
C ILE A 203 -27.35 -1.91 -0.99
N ASN A 204 -27.75 -0.64 -0.86
CA ASN A 204 -26.83 0.44 -0.50
C ASN A 204 -26.26 0.28 0.92
N ASP A 205 -27.02 -0.25 1.87
CA ASP A 205 -26.54 -0.59 3.22
C ASP A 205 -25.48 -1.71 3.17
N LYS A 206 -25.61 -2.66 2.22
CA LYS A 206 -24.58 -3.68 1.98
C LYS A 206 -23.35 -3.10 1.31
N VAL A 207 -23.52 -2.21 0.34
CA VAL A 207 -22.41 -1.48 -0.29
C VAL A 207 -21.65 -0.67 0.75
N PHE A 208 -22.35 -0.01 1.68
CA PHE A 208 -21.74 0.71 2.78
C PHE A 208 -20.92 -0.22 3.68
N ARG A 209 -21.51 -1.34 4.13
CA ARG A 209 -20.79 -2.36 4.91
C ARG A 209 -19.55 -2.89 4.18
N TYR A 210 -19.69 -3.22 2.89
CA TYR A 210 -18.58 -3.64 2.04
C TYR A 210 -17.47 -2.59 2.01
N ASN A 211 -17.80 -1.31 1.84
CA ASN A 211 -16.82 -0.23 1.81
C ASN A 211 -16.05 -0.04 3.12
N LEU A 212 -16.64 -0.45 4.26
CA LEU A 212 -16.00 -0.38 5.57
C LEU A 212 -14.99 -1.51 5.81
N ILE A 213 -15.21 -2.69 5.23
CA ILE A 213 -14.38 -3.89 5.47
C ILE A 213 -13.30 -4.10 4.40
N VAL A 214 -13.40 -3.41 3.27
CA VAL A 214 -12.56 -3.64 2.10
C VAL A 214 -11.32 -2.73 2.13
N PRO A 215 -10.13 -3.25 1.71
CA PRO A 215 -8.94 -2.42 1.54
C PRO A 215 -9.18 -1.23 0.61
N PHE A 216 -8.50 -0.12 0.89
CA PHE A 216 -8.58 1.09 0.08
C PHE A 216 -8.35 0.80 -1.43
N GLY A 217 -9.12 1.48 -2.28
CA GLY A 217 -9.07 1.30 -3.74
C GLY A 217 -10.00 0.22 -4.31
N ARG A 218 -10.68 -0.59 -3.48
CA ARG A 218 -11.66 -1.60 -3.91
C ARG A 218 -13.11 -1.29 -3.54
N GLN A 219 -13.35 -0.07 -3.05
CA GLN A 219 -14.67 0.44 -2.65
C GLN A 219 -15.60 0.63 -3.86
N MET A 220 -16.91 0.66 -3.59
CA MET A 220 -17.97 0.73 -4.59
C MET A 220 -18.88 1.94 -4.33
N PHE A 221 -19.43 2.51 -5.40
CA PHE A 221 -20.48 3.52 -5.30
C PHE A 221 -21.84 2.87 -5.10
N GLY A 222 -22.66 3.49 -4.25
CA GLY A 222 -24.06 3.12 -4.10
C GLY A 222 -24.88 3.44 -5.36
N LEU A 223 -26.00 2.74 -5.51
CA LEU A 223 -26.94 2.94 -6.61
C LEU A 223 -27.87 4.13 -6.30
N LYS A 224 -28.19 4.90 -7.34
CA LYS A 224 -29.12 6.03 -7.27
C LYS A 224 -30.35 5.73 -8.12
N TRP A 225 -31.54 5.91 -7.55
CA TRP A 225 -32.82 5.63 -8.20
C TRP A 225 -32.96 6.37 -9.54
N GLU A 226 -32.77 7.68 -9.55
CA GLU A 226 -32.92 8.54 -10.73
C GLU A 226 -32.04 8.10 -11.89
N LYS A 227 -30.77 7.76 -11.61
CA LYS A 227 -29.82 7.28 -12.62
C LYS A 227 -30.23 5.95 -13.23
N GLU A 228 -30.86 5.08 -12.45
CA GLU A 228 -31.28 3.77 -12.91
C GLU A 228 -32.55 3.85 -13.76
N VAL A 229 -33.47 4.77 -13.42
CA VAL A 229 -34.67 5.06 -14.23
C VAL A 229 -34.30 5.75 -15.54
N ALA A 230 -33.40 6.74 -15.52
CA ALA A 230 -32.95 7.42 -16.73
C ALA A 230 -32.36 6.46 -17.78
N ARG A 231 -31.68 5.39 -17.34
CA ARG A 231 -31.15 4.34 -18.24
C ARG A 231 -32.21 3.43 -18.87
N LEU A 232 -33.45 3.48 -18.41
CA LEU A 232 -34.58 2.76 -19.00
C LEU A 232 -35.40 3.65 -19.93
N GLU A 233 -35.21 4.97 -19.84
CA GLU A 233 -35.82 5.97 -20.73
C GLU A 233 -34.99 6.19 -22.01
N GLU A 234 -33.68 5.96 -21.93
CA GLU A 234 -32.73 5.94 -23.06
C GLU A 234 -32.79 4.61 -23.84
#